data_AF-A0A959YGV1-F1
#
_entry.id   AF-A0A959YGV1-F1
#
_cell.length_a   1.000
_cell.length_b   1.000
_cell.length_c   1.000
_cell.angle_alpha   90.00
_cell.angle_beta   90.00
_cell.angle_gamma   90.00
#
_symmetry.space_group_name_H-M   'P 1'
#
loop_
_entity.id
_entity.type
_entity.pdbx_description
1 polymer ?
#
loop_
_entity_poly.entity_id
_entity_poly.type
_entity_poly.pdbx_seq_one_letter_code
_entity_poly.pdbx_strand_id
1 'polypeptide(L)'
;HLLHLSGPLAIVVAGLIVGNERLRGLSMSDRTEEFVDKFWHLVDVLLNALLFVLIGLELLIVDFTTKVLLAGGLAIVLVLAARYLSLIVPVRLFAKRLEFLPHTATLMTWGGLRGGISIALALSLPVAMEREFLLAVTYVVVVFSILGQGLSLGKLSKRLLRL
;
A
#
# COMPACT_ATOMS: atom_id res chain seq x y z
N HIS A 1 -27.57 -6.55 -0.78
CA HIS A 1 -27.00 -5.41 -1.55
C HIS A 1 -27.79 -4.11 -1.32
N LEU A 2 -28.38 -3.88 -0.13
CA LEU A 2 -29.43 -2.86 0.10
C LEU A 2 -28.92 -1.48 0.55
N LEU A 3 -27.67 -1.38 0.96
CA LEU A 3 -26.99 -0.12 1.28
C LEU A 3 -25.67 -0.20 0.52
N HIS A 4 -25.42 0.70 -0.42
CA HIS A 4 -24.18 0.79 -1.21
C HIS A 4 -22.98 1.20 -0.34
N LEU A 5 -22.76 0.49 0.77
CA LEU A 5 -21.72 0.75 1.76
C LEU A 5 -20.42 0.07 1.35
N SER A 6 -19.31 0.76 1.59
CA SER A 6 -17.97 0.20 1.36
C SER A 6 -17.65 -0.84 2.44
N GLY A 7 -17.75 -2.12 2.08
CA GLY A 7 -17.35 -3.24 2.94
C GLY A 7 -15.94 -3.10 3.51
N PRO A 8 -14.91 -2.77 2.68
CA PRO A 8 -13.55 -2.56 3.19
C PRO A 8 -13.46 -1.44 4.24
N LEU A 9 -14.17 -0.33 4.04
CA LEU A 9 -14.17 0.77 5.01
C LEU A 9 -14.84 0.36 6.33
N ALA A 10 -15.96 -0.38 6.25
CA ALA A 10 -16.64 -0.89 7.43
C ALA A 10 -15.75 -1.81 8.28
N ILE A 11 -14.96 -2.67 7.63
CA ILE A 11 -13.99 -3.55 8.31
C ILE A 11 -12.87 -2.73 8.97
N VAL A 12 -12.36 -1.68 8.32
CA VAL A 12 -11.35 -0.79 8.90
C VAL A 12 -11.89 -0.09 10.15
N VAL A 13 -13.11 0.44 10.09
CA VAL A 13 -13.75 1.10 11.24
C VAL A 13 -13.95 0.10 12.38
N ALA A 14 -14.45 -1.11 12.09
CA ALA A 14 -14.58 -2.16 13.09
C ALA A 14 -13.23 -2.53 13.72
N GLY A 15 -12.16 -2.64 12.91
CA GLY A 15 -10.81 -2.91 13.39
C GLY A 15 -10.27 -1.80 14.30
N LEU A 16 -10.49 -0.53 13.98
CA LEU A 16 -10.11 0.60 14.83
C LEU A 16 -10.87 0.61 16.16
N ILE A 17 -12.15 0.22 16.17
CA ILE A 17 -12.95 0.11 17.39
C ILE A 17 -12.44 -1.03 18.27
N VAL A 18 -12.21 -2.21 17.69
CA VAL A 18 -11.75 -3.42 18.41
C VAL A 18 -10.30 -3.28 18.87
N GLY A 19 -9.45 -2.61 18.10
CA GLY A 19 -8.04 -2.36 18.42
C GLY A 19 -7.80 -1.22 19.40
N ASN A 20 -8.85 -0.52 19.84
CA ASN A 20 -8.70 0.58 20.81
C ASN A 20 -8.35 0.02 22.19
N GLU A 21 -7.17 0.40 22.70
CA GLU A 21 -6.61 -0.07 23.99
C GLU A 21 -7.59 0.11 25.18
N ARG A 22 -8.37 1.20 25.19
CA ARG A 22 -9.38 1.43 26.26
C ARG A 22 -10.51 0.39 26.25
N LEU A 23 -10.94 -0.06 25.07
CA LEU A 23 -11.98 -1.09 24.96
C LEU A 23 -11.41 -2.48 25.25
N ARG A 24 -10.15 -2.73 24.87
CA ARG A 24 -9.43 -3.97 25.15
C ARG A 24 -9.15 -4.17 26.64
N GLY A 25 -8.60 -3.16 27.32
CA GLY A 25 -8.28 -3.25 28.75
C GLY A 25 -9.50 -3.35 29.67
N LEU A 26 -10.70 -3.00 29.20
CA LEU A 26 -11.95 -3.20 29.94
C LEU A 26 -12.58 -4.58 29.69
N SER A 27 -12.17 -5.30 28.64
CA SER A 27 -12.82 -6.54 28.18
C SER A 27 -11.95 -7.79 28.27
N MET A 28 -10.62 -7.64 28.35
CA MET A 28 -9.67 -8.76 28.34
C MET A 28 -8.60 -8.60 29.43
N SER A 29 -8.09 -9.74 29.91
CA SER A 29 -6.87 -9.78 30.72
C SER A 29 -5.62 -9.67 29.86
N ASP A 30 -4.53 -9.16 30.42
CA ASP A 30 -3.24 -8.94 29.72
C ASP A 30 -2.76 -10.18 28.94
N ARG A 31 -2.92 -11.38 29.53
CA ARG A 31 -2.57 -12.64 28.86
C ARG A 31 -3.42 -12.90 27.62
N THR A 32 -4.71 -12.63 27.68
CA THR A 32 -5.63 -12.88 26.56
C THR A 32 -5.34 -11.92 25.41
N GLU A 33 -5.06 -10.66 25.72
CA GLU A 33 -4.66 -9.66 24.74
C GLU A 33 -3.39 -10.07 24.00
N GLU A 34 -2.36 -10.49 24.72
CA GLU A 34 -1.10 -10.95 24.11
C GLU A 34 -1.31 -12.15 23.18
N PHE A 35 -2.17 -13.11 23.55
CA PHE A 35 -2.52 -14.23 22.69
C PHE A 35 -3.25 -13.81 21.42
N VAL A 36 -4.21 -12.88 21.53
CA VAL A 36 -4.95 -12.34 20.38
C VAL A 36 -4.01 -11.59 19.44
N ASP A 37 -3.10 -10.78 19.97
CA ASP A 37 -2.12 -10.04 19.17
C ASP A 37 -1.16 -10.97 18.44
N LYS A 38 -0.63 -11.99 19.13
CA LYS A 38 0.22 -13.01 18.50
C LYS A 38 -0.53 -13.78 17.40
N PHE A 39 -1.78 -14.14 17.65
CA PHE A 39 -2.62 -14.82 16.66
C PHE A 39 -2.79 -13.97 15.40
N TRP A 40 -3.20 -12.71 15.54
CA TRP A 40 -3.39 -11.82 14.40
C TRP A 40 -2.08 -11.47 13.71
N HIS A 41 -0.97 -11.34 14.44
CA HIS A 41 0.34 -11.16 13.85
C HIS A 41 0.76 -12.38 13.01
N LEU A 42 0.51 -13.60 13.49
CA LEU A 42 0.80 -14.81 12.71
C LEU A 42 -0.05 -14.88 11.44
N VAL A 43 -1.34 -14.53 11.54
CA VAL A 43 -2.23 -14.46 10.38
C VAL A 43 -1.74 -13.41 9.37
N ASP A 44 -1.33 -12.22 9.82
CA ASP A 44 -0.77 -11.18 8.97
C ASP A 44 0.49 -11.66 8.23
N VAL A 45 1.44 -12.28 8.96
CA VAL A 45 2.66 -12.84 8.35
C VAL A 45 2.32 -13.90 7.30
N LEU A 46 1.39 -14.82 7.62
CA LEU A 46 0.97 -15.87 6.69
C LEU A 46 0.31 -15.31 5.43
N LEU A 47 -0.65 -14.40 5.58
CA LEU A 47 -1.37 -13.79 4.46
C LEU A 47 -0.45 -12.95 3.59
N ASN A 48 0.49 -12.20 4.19
CA ASN A 48 1.48 -11.43 3.44
C ASN A 48 2.44 -12.35 2.66
N ALA A 49 2.91 -13.45 3.26
CA ALA A 49 3.73 -14.43 2.56
C ALA A 49 2.99 -15.04 1.36
N LEU A 50 1.73 -15.45 1.56
CA LEU A 50 0.87 -15.96 0.47
C LEU A 50 0.66 -14.91 -0.62
N LEU A 51 0.40 -13.65 -0.26
CA LEU A 51 0.24 -12.55 -1.19
C LEU A 51 1.50 -12.36 -2.05
N PHE A 52 2.70 -12.38 -1.46
CA PHE A 52 3.94 -12.27 -2.22
C PHE A 52 4.18 -13.46 -3.15
N VAL A 53 3.85 -14.68 -2.72
CA VAL A 53 3.92 -15.89 -3.57
C VAL A 53 2.96 -15.78 -4.76
N LEU A 54 1.70 -15.38 -4.51
CA LEU A 54 0.70 -15.20 -5.56
C LEU A 54 1.10 -14.10 -6.54
N ILE A 55 1.61 -12.97 -6.05
CA ILE A 55 2.19 -11.92 -6.91
C ILE A 55 3.30 -12.52 -7.76
N GLY A 56 4.26 -13.24 -7.16
CA GLY A 56 5.38 -13.84 -7.89
C GLY A 56 4.95 -14.86 -8.96
N LEU A 57 3.92 -15.66 -8.67
CA LEU A 57 3.38 -16.62 -9.64
C LEU A 57 2.69 -15.92 -10.82
N GLU A 58 1.89 -14.89 -10.54
CA GLU A 58 1.23 -14.09 -11.57
C GLU A 58 2.25 -13.46 -12.54
N LEU A 59 3.45 -13.07 -12.05
CA LEU A 59 4.54 -12.52 -12.87
C LEU A 59 4.87 -13.42 -14.06
N LEU A 60 4.85 -14.74 -13.85
CA LEU A 60 5.28 -15.72 -14.83
C LEU A 60 4.30 -15.89 -15.98
N ILE A 61 3.05 -15.46 -15.78
CA ILE A 61 1.94 -15.63 -16.72
C ILE A 61 1.69 -14.32 -17.50
N VAL A 62 2.20 -13.18 -17.01
CA VAL A 62 2.03 -11.88 -17.65
C VAL A 62 2.95 -11.73 -18.86
N ASP A 63 2.35 -11.45 -20.03
CA ASP A 63 3.08 -11.15 -21.25
C ASP A 63 3.67 -9.73 -21.24
N PHE A 64 5.00 -9.65 -21.10
CA PHE A 64 5.71 -8.38 -21.16
C PHE A 64 6.00 -7.96 -22.61
N THR A 65 5.06 -7.22 -23.20
CA THR A 65 5.30 -6.54 -24.49
C THR A 65 6.06 -5.22 -24.27
N THR A 66 6.87 -4.78 -25.24
CA THR A 66 7.57 -3.47 -25.20
C THR A 66 6.62 -2.30 -24.90
N LYS A 67 5.39 -2.36 -25.42
CA LYS A 67 4.32 -1.39 -25.14
C LYS A 67 3.94 -1.34 -23.65
N VAL A 68 3.81 -2.51 -23.01
CA VAL A 68 3.50 -2.64 -21.58
C VAL A 68 4.63 -2.08 -20.73
N LEU A 69 5.88 -2.38 -21.08
CA LEU A 69 7.05 -1.85 -20.37
C LEU A 69 7.14 -0.32 -20.45
N LEU A 70 6.93 0.25 -21.64
CA LEU A 70 6.89 1.70 -21.83
C LEU A 70 5.73 2.34 -21.06
N ALA A 71 4.53 1.77 -21.16
CA ALA A 71 3.36 2.24 -20.44
C ALA A 71 3.54 2.14 -18.92
N GLY A 72 4.13 1.04 -18.43
CA GLY A 72 4.49 0.84 -17.02
C GLY A 72 5.51 1.86 -16.53
N GLY A 73 6.56 2.13 -17.31
CA GLY A 73 7.55 3.16 -16.98
C GLY A 73 6.92 4.55 -16.87
N LEU A 74 6.08 4.92 -17.84
CA LEU A 74 5.33 6.18 -17.79
C LEU A 74 4.37 6.23 -16.60
N ALA A 75 3.67 5.12 -16.31
CA ALA A 75 2.76 5.00 -15.18
C ALA A 75 3.48 5.17 -13.84
N ILE A 76 4.70 4.64 -13.68
CA ILE A 76 5.51 4.85 -12.47
C ILE A 76 5.75 6.35 -12.26
N VAL A 77 6.22 7.07 -13.29
CA VAL A 77 6.49 8.51 -13.20
C VAL A 77 5.22 9.29 -12.87
N LEU A 78 4.11 8.98 -13.57
CA LEU A 78 2.81 9.61 -13.34
C LEU A 78 2.30 9.37 -11.92
N VAL A 79 2.35 8.13 -11.42
CA VAL A 79 1.85 7.77 -10.08
C VAL A 79 2.67 8.47 -8.99
N LEU A 80 4.00 8.54 -9.15
CA LEU A 80 4.87 9.25 -8.21
C LEU A 80 4.64 10.76 -8.24
N ALA A 81 4.52 11.35 -9.44
CA ALA A 81 4.23 12.78 -9.60
C ALA A 81 2.86 13.14 -9.01
N ALA A 82 1.82 12.35 -9.31
CA ALA A 82 0.47 12.54 -8.77
C ALA A 82 0.46 12.46 -7.24
N ARG A 83 1.18 11.48 -6.67
CA ARG A 83 1.29 11.34 -5.21
C ARG A 83 2.03 12.52 -4.59
N TYR A 84 3.15 12.93 -5.17
CA TYR A 84 3.92 14.07 -4.68
C TYR A 84 3.08 15.35 -4.69
N LEU A 85 2.38 15.63 -5.80
CA LEU A 85 1.50 16.78 -5.93
C LEU A 85 0.31 16.73 -4.96
N SER A 86 -0.26 15.54 -4.74
CA SER A 86 -1.35 15.36 -3.78
C SER A 86 -0.90 15.60 -2.33
N LEU A 87 0.36 15.30 -2.01
CA LEU A 87 0.92 15.47 -0.66
C LEU A 87 1.50 16.87 -0.42
N ILE A 88 1.98 17.57 -1.46
CA ILE A 88 2.62 18.87 -1.28
C ILE A 88 1.63 19.91 -0.73
N VAL A 89 0.35 19.84 -1.14
CA VAL A 89 -0.71 20.75 -0.70
C VAL A 89 -0.97 20.61 0.82
N PRO A 90 -1.35 19.43 1.34
CA PRO A 90 -1.59 19.26 2.77
C PRO A 90 -0.30 19.42 3.59
N VAL A 91 0.84 18.94 3.11
CA VAL A 91 2.11 19.08 3.86
C VAL A 91 2.49 20.55 4.02
N ARG A 92 2.36 21.40 2.98
CA ARG A 92 2.63 22.84 3.10
C ARG A 92 1.61 23.56 3.98
N LEU A 93 0.33 23.20 3.86
CA LEU A 93 -0.74 23.79 4.66
C LEU A 93 -0.55 23.52 6.16
N PHE A 94 -0.15 22.30 6.50
CA PHE A 94 -0.02 21.84 7.88
C PHE A 94 1.42 21.84 8.43
N ALA A 95 2.41 22.27 7.63
CA ALA A 95 3.83 22.26 7.98
C ALA A 95 4.13 22.89 9.34
N LYS A 96 3.50 24.03 9.63
CA LYS A 96 3.71 24.78 10.89
C LYS A 96 2.98 24.18 12.09
N ARG A 97 1.95 23.36 11.87
CA ARG A 97 1.06 22.85 12.92
C ARG A 97 1.43 21.44 13.38
N LEU A 98 2.06 20.65 12.51
CA LEU A 98 2.50 19.28 12.78
C LEU A 98 4.03 19.12 12.88
N GLU A 99 4.78 20.23 12.88
CA GLU A 99 6.25 20.23 12.99
C GLU A 99 6.93 19.24 12.02
N PHE A 100 6.48 19.22 10.76
CA PHE A 100 6.99 18.24 9.80
C PHE A 100 8.49 18.43 9.55
N LEU A 101 9.23 17.31 9.58
CA LEU A 101 10.64 17.24 9.21
C LEU A 101 10.86 17.77 7.77
N PRO A 102 12.06 18.31 7.48
CA PRO A 102 12.41 18.68 6.12
C PRO A 102 12.33 17.43 5.21
N HIS A 103 11.76 17.60 4.01
CA HIS A 103 11.52 16.53 3.03
C HIS A 103 10.46 15.48 3.40
N THR A 104 9.59 15.73 4.38
CA THR A 104 8.48 14.80 4.71
C THR A 104 7.60 14.45 3.51
N ALA A 105 7.27 15.42 2.64
CA ALA A 105 6.49 15.13 1.43
C ALA A 105 7.18 14.12 0.51
N THR A 106 8.50 14.23 0.34
CA THR A 106 9.29 13.29 -0.47
C THR A 106 9.36 11.92 0.20
N LEU A 107 9.60 11.88 1.52
CA LEU A 107 9.66 10.63 2.28
C LEU A 107 8.30 9.90 2.27
N MET A 108 7.18 10.62 2.43
CA MET A 108 5.82 10.06 2.36
C MET A 108 5.41 9.62 0.95
N THR A 109 5.96 10.28 -0.08
CA THR A 109 5.77 9.86 -1.48
C THR A 109 6.54 8.58 -1.74
N TRP A 110 7.80 8.51 -1.30
CA TRP A 110 8.68 7.38 -1.55
C TRP A 110 8.38 6.16 -0.69
N GLY A 111 7.94 6.37 0.56
CA GLY A 111 7.45 5.31 1.45
C GLY A 111 6.06 4.80 1.09
N GLY A 112 5.48 5.34 0.02
CA GLY A 112 4.16 5.05 -0.48
C GLY A 112 4.01 3.76 -1.25
N LEU A 113 4.45 2.64 -0.67
CA LEU A 113 4.50 1.35 -1.35
C LEU A 113 3.12 0.94 -1.87
N ARG A 114 3.08 0.47 -3.13
CA ARG A 114 1.92 -0.15 -3.76
C ARG A 114 2.01 -1.65 -3.54
N GLY A 115 0.92 -2.26 -3.06
CA GLY A 115 0.86 -3.69 -2.76
C GLY A 115 -0.25 -4.41 -3.52
N GLY A 116 -0.60 -5.61 -3.04
CA GLY A 116 -1.55 -6.52 -3.68
C GLY A 116 -2.97 -5.99 -3.82
N ILE A 117 -3.39 -5.00 -3.02
CA ILE A 117 -4.70 -4.34 -3.17
C ILE A 117 -4.84 -3.70 -4.57
N SER A 118 -3.76 -3.14 -5.12
CA SER A 118 -3.79 -2.52 -6.45
C SER A 118 -4.04 -3.58 -7.54
N ILE A 119 -3.47 -4.78 -7.37
CA ILE A 119 -3.66 -5.91 -8.30
C ILE A 119 -5.08 -6.46 -8.17
N ALA A 120 -5.61 -6.58 -6.95
CA ALA A 120 -6.99 -7.01 -6.73
C ALA A 120 -8.01 -6.08 -7.41
N LEU A 121 -7.77 -4.76 -7.35
CA LEU A 121 -8.59 -3.78 -8.06
C LEU A 121 -8.41 -3.86 -9.58
N ALA A 122 -7.21 -4.17 -10.06
CA ALA A 122 -6.97 -4.40 -11.49
C ALA A 122 -7.72 -5.66 -11.99
N LEU A 123 -7.81 -6.71 -11.17
CA LEU A 123 -8.52 -7.96 -11.48
C LEU A 123 -10.04 -7.78 -11.48
N SER A 124 -10.57 -6.82 -10.71
CA SER A 124 -12.01 -6.54 -10.68
C SER A 124 -12.52 -5.74 -11.88
N LEU A 125 -11.62 -5.30 -12.79
CA LEU A 125 -12.02 -4.60 -14.00
C LEU A 125 -12.75 -5.50 -15.01
N PRO A 126 -13.76 -4.97 -15.73
CA PRO A 126 -14.41 -5.69 -16.82
C PRO A 126 -13.42 -5.98 -17.96
N VAL A 127 -13.57 -7.14 -18.61
CA VAL A 127 -12.74 -7.55 -19.78
C VAL A 127 -12.75 -6.50 -20.89
N ALA A 128 -13.90 -5.83 -21.10
CA ALA A 128 -14.09 -4.81 -22.11
C ALA A 128 -13.17 -3.57 -21.98
N MET A 129 -12.46 -3.42 -20.85
CA MET A 129 -11.59 -2.28 -20.58
C MET A 129 -10.10 -2.64 -20.71
N GLU A 130 -9.74 -3.56 -21.62
CA GLU A 130 -8.34 -3.99 -21.82
C GLU A 130 -7.69 -4.45 -20.49
N ARG A 131 -8.45 -5.26 -19.73
CA ARG A 131 -8.08 -5.67 -18.36
C ARG A 131 -6.67 -6.25 -18.29
N GLU A 132 -6.29 -7.09 -19.25
CA GLU A 132 -4.97 -7.74 -19.29
C GLU A 132 -3.84 -6.72 -19.46
N PHE A 133 -4.03 -5.70 -20.29
CA PHE A 133 -3.07 -4.62 -20.44
C PHE A 133 -2.94 -3.78 -19.16
N LEU A 134 -4.06 -3.39 -18.54
CA LEU A 134 -4.06 -2.61 -17.30
C LEU A 134 -3.50 -3.41 -16.11
N LEU A 135 -3.78 -4.71 -16.05
CA LEU A 135 -3.20 -5.63 -15.09
C LEU A 135 -1.67 -5.64 -15.24
N ALA A 136 -1.16 -5.83 -16.45
CA ALA A 136 0.27 -5.87 -16.70
C ALA A 136 0.98 -4.55 -16.33
N VAL A 137 0.37 -3.40 -16.67
CA VAL A 137 0.89 -2.08 -16.27
C VAL A 137 0.87 -1.89 -14.75
N THR A 138 -0.23 -2.25 -14.09
CA THR A 138 -0.36 -2.16 -12.62
C THR A 138 0.68 -3.05 -11.94
N TYR A 139 0.93 -4.21 -12.52
CA TYR A 139 1.90 -5.16 -12.04
C TYR A 139 3.33 -4.60 -12.10
N VAL A 140 3.73 -4.00 -13.22
CA VAL A 140 5.02 -3.30 -13.36
C VAL A 140 5.19 -2.22 -12.29
N VAL A 141 4.14 -1.43 -12.02
CA VAL A 141 4.16 -0.38 -10.99
C VAL A 141 4.32 -0.99 -9.58
N VAL A 142 3.59 -2.06 -9.27
CA VAL A 142 3.64 -2.74 -7.95
C VAL A 142 5.01 -3.37 -7.71
N VAL A 143 5.56 -4.10 -8.69
CA VAL A 143 6.90 -4.70 -8.58
C VAL A 143 7.96 -3.62 -8.41
N PHE A 144 7.90 -2.53 -9.18
CA PHE A 144 8.81 -1.40 -9.00
C PHE A 144 8.66 -0.77 -7.62
N SER A 145 7.43 -0.65 -7.11
CA SER A 145 7.19 -0.09 -5.79
C SER A 145 7.79 -0.96 -4.68
N ILE A 146 7.54 -2.26 -4.70
CA ILE A 146 8.04 -3.20 -3.69
C ILE A 146 9.57 -3.31 -3.74
N LEU A 147 10.14 -3.58 -4.93
CA LEU A 147 11.57 -3.78 -5.08
C LEU A 147 12.32 -2.44 -5.09
N GLY A 148 11.96 -1.55 -6.01
CA GLY A 148 12.61 -0.26 -6.19
C GLY A 148 12.40 0.67 -5.01
N GLN A 149 11.15 1.04 -4.69
CA GLN A 149 10.90 1.97 -3.59
C GLN A 149 11.17 1.33 -2.22
N GLY A 150 10.81 0.06 -2.01
CA GLY A 150 11.05 -0.65 -0.75
C GLY A 150 12.53 -0.76 -0.37
N LEU A 151 13.40 -1.21 -1.29
CA LEU A 151 14.84 -1.32 -1.03
C LEU A 151 15.54 0.05 -0.95
N SER A 152 15.04 1.06 -1.67
CA SER A 152 15.66 2.40 -1.69
C SER A 152 15.21 3.30 -0.53
N LEU A 153 14.05 3.04 0.08
CA LEU A 153 13.50 3.88 1.15
C LEU A 153 14.46 4.02 2.34
N GLY A 154 15.09 2.93 2.77
CA GLY A 154 16.04 2.95 3.89
C GLY A 154 17.32 3.75 3.60
N LYS A 155 17.79 3.74 2.33
CA LYS A 155 18.93 4.57 1.91
C LYS A 155 18.52 6.04 1.78
N LEU A 156 17.33 6.29 1.24
CA LEU A 156 16.79 7.63 1.05
C LEU A 156 16.50 8.33 2.39
N SER A 157 15.93 7.61 3.37
CA SER A 157 15.64 8.15 4.69
C SER A 157 16.91 8.63 5.39
N LYS A 158 17.97 7.81 5.40
CA LYS A 158 19.29 8.19 5.94
C LYS A 158 19.85 9.43 5.24
N ARG A 159 19.81 9.45 3.90
CA ARG A 159 20.33 10.57 3.11
C ARG A 159 19.57 11.88 3.33
N LEU A 160 18.24 11.84 3.43
CA LEU A 160 17.40 13.03 3.59
C LEU A 160 17.36 13.55 5.03
N LEU A 161 17.40 12.66 6.01
CA LEU A 161 17.37 13.02 7.43
C LEU A 161 18.78 13.28 8.02
N ARG A 162 19.85 13.07 7.24
CA ARG A 162 21.26 13.17 7.69
C ARG A 162 21.50 12.37 8.98
N LEU A 163 20.97 11.16 9.04
CA LEU A 163 21.34 10.12 10.02
C LEU A 163 22.54 9.34 9.48
#